data_AF-A0AAD5AYR3-F1
#
_entry.id   AF-A0AAD5AYR3-F1
#
_cell.length_a   1.000
_cell.length_b   1.000
_cell.length_c   1.000
_cell.angle_alpha   90.00
_cell.angle_beta   90.00
_cell.angle_gamma   90.00
#
_symmetry.space_group_name_H-M   'P 1'
#
loop_
_entity.id
_entity.type
_entity.pdbx_description
1 polymer ?
#
loop_
_entity_poly.entity_id
_entity_poly.type
_entity_poly.pdbx_seq_one_letter_code
_entity_poly.pdbx_strand_id
1 'polypeptide(L)'
;MGDETWTLWWTEKQGKTSVEDWVKKIRNAPAPWAELEFENVIITLQSEFIRKLDRPDEVAALWDSIMKGVAELAAKPAKFPRKERFVADVQISHGLFCSLVAQT
;
A
#
# COMPACT_ATOMS: atom_id res chain seq x y z
N MET A 1 2.86 28.80 7.17
CA MET A 1 4.28 28.44 7.01
C MET A 1 4.38 26.97 7.36
N GLY A 2 4.32 26.02 6.45
CA GLY A 2 4.26 25.95 5.00
C GLY A 2 4.49 24.47 4.72
N ASP A 3 3.56 23.79 4.07
CA ASP A 3 3.63 22.34 3.90
C ASP A 3 3.38 21.94 2.44
N GLU A 4 4.24 22.50 1.60
CA GLU A 4 4.44 22.18 0.18
C GLU A 4 4.90 20.71 -0.04
N THR A 5 4.97 19.90 1.01
CA THR A 5 5.29 18.47 0.97
C THR A 5 4.07 17.55 0.82
N TRP A 6 2.84 18.02 1.03
CA TRP A 6 1.63 17.15 0.98
C TRP A 6 1.05 16.90 -0.41
N THR A 7 1.64 17.46 -1.47
CA THR A 7 1.10 17.32 -2.84
C THR A 7 1.71 16.15 -3.63
N LEU A 8 2.72 15.46 -3.08
CA LEU A 8 3.46 14.42 -3.81
C LEU A 8 3.21 12.98 -3.34
N TRP A 9 2.80 12.77 -2.09
CA TRP A 9 2.60 11.44 -1.49
C TRP A 9 1.45 11.46 -0.48
N TRP A 10 0.60 10.43 -0.49
CA TRP A 10 -0.48 10.26 0.47
C TRP A 10 -0.59 8.79 0.93
N THR A 11 -0.83 8.56 2.22
CA THR A 11 -0.81 7.22 2.87
C THR A 11 -2.17 6.87 3.49
N GLU A 12 -2.72 5.70 3.10
CA GLU A 12 -3.88 5.07 3.73
C GLU A 12 -3.46 4.00 4.73
N LYS A 13 -4.12 3.92 5.90
CA LYS A 13 -3.87 2.86 6.88
C LYS A 13 -5.11 2.00 7.09
N GLN A 14 -4.97 0.70 6.86
CA GLN A 14 -6.01 -0.30 7.11
C GLN A 14 -6.69 -0.11 8.48
N GLY A 15 -8.03 -0.04 8.47
CA GLY A 15 -8.86 0.09 9.68
C GLY A 15 -9.12 1.52 10.18
N LYS A 16 -8.51 2.56 9.59
CA LYS A 16 -8.82 3.96 9.93
C LYS A 16 -9.83 4.61 9.00
N THR A 17 -9.95 4.13 7.78
CA THR A 17 -10.81 4.72 6.76
C THR A 17 -12.00 3.82 6.46
N SER A 18 -13.21 4.37 6.54
CA SER A 18 -14.42 3.73 6.02
C SER A 18 -14.36 3.65 4.50
N VAL A 19 -14.91 2.58 3.91
CA VAL A 19 -15.03 2.44 2.43
C VAL A 19 -15.73 3.66 1.82
N GLU A 20 -16.65 4.29 2.54
CA GLU A 20 -17.35 5.48 2.08
C GLU A 20 -16.45 6.72 2.02
N ASP A 21 -15.57 6.91 3.01
CA ASP A 21 -14.58 7.99 3.01
C ASP A 21 -13.49 7.76 1.96
N TRP A 22 -13.14 6.49 1.72
CA TRP A 22 -12.25 6.07 0.65
C TRP A 22 -12.74 6.54 -0.72
N VAL A 23 -13.98 6.15 -1.06
CA VAL A 23 -14.60 6.44 -2.35
C VAL A 23 -14.88 7.93 -2.53
N LYS A 24 -15.26 8.63 -1.47
CA LYS A 24 -15.66 10.05 -1.56
C LYS A 24 -14.48 11.02 -1.59
N LYS A 25 -13.42 10.76 -0.84
CA LYS A 25 -12.35 11.75 -0.60
C LYS A 25 -10.98 11.25 -1.02
N ILE A 26 -10.63 10.06 -0.56
CA ILE A 26 -9.25 9.60 -0.54
C ILE A 26 -8.76 9.15 -1.91
N ARG A 27 -9.57 8.40 -2.66
CA ARG A 27 -9.17 7.93 -4.00
C ARG A 27 -8.91 9.07 -5.00
N ASN A 28 -9.43 10.26 -4.73
CA ASN A 28 -9.33 11.44 -5.58
C ASN A 28 -8.22 12.42 -5.13
N ALA A 29 -7.35 12.00 -4.22
CA ALA A 29 -6.23 12.83 -3.79
C ALA A 29 -5.37 13.31 -4.99
N PRO A 30 -4.88 14.55 -4.97
CA PRO A 30 -4.17 15.14 -6.10
C PRO A 30 -2.76 14.56 -6.32
N ALA A 31 -2.25 13.80 -5.34
CA ALA A 31 -0.91 13.24 -5.39
C ALA A 31 -0.74 12.25 -6.56
N PRO A 32 0.42 12.25 -7.25
CA PRO A 32 0.73 11.29 -8.31
C PRO A 32 0.94 9.85 -7.80
N TRP A 33 1.32 9.72 -6.53
CA TRP A 33 1.56 8.44 -5.86
C TRP A 33 0.60 8.23 -4.70
N ALA A 34 0.19 6.98 -4.52
CA ALA A 34 -0.62 6.52 -3.42
C ALA A 34 0.12 5.41 -2.66
N GLU A 35 0.02 5.43 -1.34
CA GLU A 35 0.58 4.41 -0.46
C GLU A 35 -0.55 3.72 0.31
N LEU A 36 -0.60 2.39 0.19
CA LEU A 36 -1.52 1.53 0.94
C LEU A 36 -0.75 0.79 2.03
N GLU A 37 -1.08 1.04 3.29
CA GLU A 37 -0.50 0.35 4.44
C GLU A 37 -1.47 -0.71 4.97
N PHE A 38 -1.05 -1.97 4.87
CA PHE A 38 -1.73 -3.16 5.41
C PHE A 38 -1.03 -3.64 6.69
N GLU A 39 -1.45 -4.78 7.25
CA GLU A 39 -0.87 -5.30 8.49
C GLU A 39 0.61 -5.66 8.36
N ASN A 40 0.97 -6.39 7.30
CA ASN A 40 2.33 -6.91 7.09
C ASN A 40 3.10 -6.22 5.95
N VAL A 41 2.41 -5.42 5.13
CA VAL A 41 2.95 -4.90 3.88
C VAL A 41 2.50 -3.47 3.61
N ILE A 42 3.37 -2.66 3.01
CA ILE A 42 3.10 -1.33 2.50
C ILE A 42 3.32 -1.37 0.99
N ILE A 43 2.33 -0.94 0.21
CA ILE A 43 2.42 -0.91 -1.25
C ILE A 43 2.31 0.53 -1.72
N THR A 44 3.34 1.02 -2.40
CA THR A 44 3.35 2.31 -3.07
C THR A 44 3.12 2.09 -4.56
N LEU A 45 2.15 2.79 -5.15
CA LEU A 45 1.80 2.68 -6.56
C LEU A 45 1.27 4.02 -7.10
N GLN A 46 1.17 4.14 -8.43
CA GLN A 46 0.62 5.35 -9.03
C GLN A 46 -0.86 5.53 -8.69
N SER A 47 -1.25 6.77 -8.38
CA SER A 47 -2.61 7.12 -7.96
C SER A 47 -3.66 6.83 -9.03
N GLU A 48 -3.28 6.72 -10.31
CA GLU A 48 -4.21 6.37 -11.39
C GLU A 48 -4.91 5.01 -11.19
N PHE A 49 -4.19 4.04 -10.60
CA PHE A 49 -4.75 2.72 -10.30
C PHE A 49 -5.68 2.77 -9.09
N ILE A 50 -5.33 3.59 -8.10
CA ILE A 50 -6.09 3.79 -6.87
C ILE A 50 -7.39 4.54 -7.10
N ARG A 51 -7.44 5.47 -8.06
CA ARG A 51 -8.66 6.21 -8.43
C ARG A 51 -9.80 5.31 -8.90
N LYS A 52 -9.48 4.14 -9.47
CA LYS A 52 -10.45 3.15 -9.95
C LYS A 52 -10.77 2.06 -8.93
N LEU A 53 -10.18 2.11 -7.73
CA LEU A 53 -10.38 1.10 -6.70
C LEU A 53 -11.59 1.46 -5.84
N ASP A 54 -12.69 0.73 -6.00
CA ASP A 54 -13.93 0.96 -5.23
C ASP A 54 -13.96 0.20 -3.89
N ARG A 55 -13.28 -0.96 -3.81
CA ARG A 55 -13.28 -1.86 -2.66
C ARG A 55 -11.88 -2.03 -2.06
N PRO A 56 -11.37 -1.03 -1.30
CA PRO A 56 -10.06 -1.11 -0.67
C PRO A 56 -10.00 -2.19 0.44
N ASP A 57 -11.14 -2.53 1.01
CA ASP A 57 -11.33 -3.54 2.05
C ASP A 57 -11.07 -4.96 1.53
N GLU A 58 -11.54 -5.28 0.32
CA GLU A 58 -11.30 -6.58 -0.31
C GLU A 58 -9.83 -6.75 -0.67
N VAL A 59 -9.20 -5.69 -1.17
CA VAL A 59 -7.76 -5.67 -1.44
C VAL A 59 -6.97 -5.90 -0.15
N ALA A 60 -7.37 -5.25 0.95
CA ALA A 60 -6.72 -5.42 2.23
C ALA A 60 -6.85 -6.86 2.76
N ALA A 61 -8.04 -7.44 2.70
CA ALA A 61 -8.27 -8.83 3.11
C ALA A 61 -7.46 -9.83 2.27
N LEU A 62 -7.36 -9.59 0.96
CA LEU A 62 -6.58 -10.43 0.05
C LEU A 62 -5.09 -10.38 0.40
N TRP A 63 -4.52 -9.19 0.58
CA TRP A 63 -3.10 -9.04 0.93
C TRP A 63 -2.78 -9.62 2.30
N ASP A 64 -3.67 -9.48 3.29
CA ASP A 64 -3.49 -10.13 4.58
C ASP A 64 -3.49 -11.66 4.46
N SER A 65 -4.36 -12.24 3.62
CA SER A 65 -4.36 -13.68 3.35
C SER A 65 -3.09 -14.15 2.66
N ILE A 66 -2.62 -13.41 1.66
CA ILE A 66 -1.37 -13.74 0.94
C ILE A 66 -0.19 -13.71 1.90
N MET A 67 -0.05 -12.65 2.70
CA MET A 67 1.07 -12.50 3.63
C MET A 67 1.03 -13.56 4.75
N LYS A 68 -0.16 -13.96 5.21
CA LYS A 68 -0.32 -15.11 6.12
C LYS A 68 0.17 -16.40 5.47
N GLY A 69 -0.23 -16.69 4.23
CA GLY A 69 0.24 -17.86 3.49
C GLY A 69 1.75 -17.86 3.26
N VAL A 70 2.35 -16.70 2.97
CA VAL A 70 3.81 -16.54 2.86
C VAL A 70 4.50 -16.82 4.20
N ALA A 71 3.96 -16.28 5.31
CA ALA A 71 4.49 -16.53 6.65
C ALA A 71 4.41 -18.01 7.04
N GLU A 72 3.27 -18.66 6.78
CA GLU A 72 3.06 -20.10 7.00
C GLU A 72 4.07 -20.94 6.21
N LEU A 73 4.23 -20.67 4.92
CA LEU A 73 5.18 -21.40 4.07
C LEU A 73 6.64 -21.18 4.52
N ALA A 74 6.96 -19.98 5.02
CA ALA A 74 8.27 -19.65 5.55
C ALA A 74 8.51 -20.16 6.99
N ALA A 75 7.54 -20.86 7.59
CA ALA A 75 7.55 -21.25 9.00
C ALA A 75 7.85 -20.07 9.96
N LYS A 76 7.34 -18.88 9.62
CA LYS A 76 7.51 -17.64 10.39
C LYS A 76 6.19 -17.23 11.06
N PRO A 77 6.25 -16.38 12.09
CA PRO A 77 5.05 -15.80 12.68
C PRO A 77 4.20 -15.07 11.63
N ALA A 78 2.87 -15.22 11.71
CA ALA A 78 1.91 -14.62 10.78
C ALA A 78 1.97 -13.09 10.73
N LYS A 79 2.53 -12.47 11.77
CA LYS A 79 2.83 -11.04 11.81
C LYS A 79 4.34 -10.84 11.69
N PHE A 80 4.76 -10.09 10.68
CA PHE A 80 6.18 -9.79 10.49
C PHE A 80 6.66 -8.75 11.51
N PRO A 81 7.93 -8.84 11.95
CA PRO A 81 8.50 -7.88 12.90
C PRO A 81 8.58 -6.46 12.31
N ARG A 82 8.56 -6.35 10.98
CA ARG A 82 8.53 -5.10 10.23
C ARG A 82 7.62 -5.26 9.03
N LYS A 83 7.01 -4.16 8.60
CA LYS A 83 6.23 -4.14 7.36
C LYS A 83 7.18 -4.13 6.18
N GLU A 84 6.95 -5.01 5.22
CA GLU A 84 7.70 -5.00 3.96
C GLU A 84 7.12 -3.92 3.04
N ARG A 85 7.99 -3.21 2.30
CA ARG A 85 7.56 -2.14 1.39
C ARG A 85 7.80 -2.54 -0.05
N PHE A 86 6.72 -2.58 -0.83
CA PHE A 86 6.77 -2.76 -2.28
C PHE A 86 6.49 -1.43 -2.97
N VAL A 87 7.28 -1.15 -4.00
CA VAL A 87 7.04 -0.04 -4.89
C VAL A 87 6.69 -0.63 -6.26
N ALA A 88 5.47 -0.36 -6.71
CA ALA A 88 4.99 -0.70 -8.04
C ALA A 88 5.18 0.52 -8.94
N ASP A 89 6.18 0.46 -9.80
CA ASP A 89 6.53 1.52 -10.73
C ASP A 89 6.70 0.92 -12.13
N VAL A 90 6.32 1.70 -13.15
CA VAL A 90 6.42 1.33 -14.57
C VAL A 90 7.88 1.27 -15.03
N GLN A 91 8.77 2.00 -14.35
CA GLN A 91 10.18 2.12 -14.73
C GLN A 91 11.15 1.64 -13.65
N ILE A 92 10.92 0.47 -13.09
CA ILE A 92 12.00 -0.26 -12.42
C ILE A 92 12.73 -1.00 -13.54
N SER A 93 14.04 -0.81 -13.66
CA SER A 93 14.89 -1.31 -14.75
C SER A 93 14.78 -2.81 -15.06
N HIS A 94 14.03 -3.59 -14.26
CA HIS A 94 13.81 -5.02 -14.39
C HIS A 94 12.35 -5.50 -14.10
N GLY A 95 11.31 -4.64 -14.11
CA GLY A 95 9.90 -5.10 -14.00
C GLY A 95 8.92 -4.12 -13.31
N LEU A 96 7.66 -4.55 -13.11
CA LEU A 96 6.55 -3.76 -12.54
C LEU A 96 6.54 -3.67 -11.00
N PHE A 97 7.17 -4.61 -10.29
CA PHE A 97 7.21 -4.65 -8.82
C PHE A 97 8.65 -4.81 -8.33
N CYS A 98 9.07 -3.96 -7.38
CA CYS A 98 10.32 -4.13 -6.65
C CYS A 98 10.06 -4.13 -5.14
N SER A 99 10.64 -5.10 -4.45
CA SER A 99 10.67 -5.14 -2.98
C SER A 99 11.90 -4.38 -2.50
N LEU A 100 11.70 -3.31 -1.74
CA LEU A 100 12.78 -2.62 -1.04
C LEU A 100 12.90 -3.19 0.36
N VAL A 101 13.74 -4.22 0.49
CA VAL A 101 14.16 -4.73 1.80
C VAL A 101 15.21 -3.77 2.35
N ALA A 102 14.78 -2.73 3.09
CA ALA A 102 15.72 -1.90 3.85
C ALA A 102 16.37 -2.76 4.95
N GLN A 103 17.59 -3.24 4.76
CA GLN A 103 18.37 -3.89 5.82
C GLN A 103 18.80 -2.82 6.82
N THR A 104 18.33 -2.93 8.06
CA THR A 104 18.97 -2.39 9.26
C THR A 104 18.71 -3.36 10.40
#